data_AF-A0A8J4NWW9-F1
#
_entry.id   AF-A0A8J4NWW9-F1
#
_cell.length_a   1.000
_cell.length_b   1.000
_cell.length_c   1.000
_cell.angle_alpha   90.00
_cell.angle_beta   90.00
_cell.angle_gamma   90.00
#
_symmetry.space_group_name_H-M   'P 1'
#
loop_
_entity.id
_entity.type
_entity.pdbx_description
1 polymer ?
#
loop_
_entity_poly.entity_id
_entity_poly.type
_entity_poly.pdbx_seq_one_letter_code
_entity_poly.pdbx_strand_id
1 'polypeptide(L)'
;GACPPPRWIPLRACRNFCSSNGDCPGQEHCCNTGCGQECQLPVGVKRGFCPRPDRNLITICLVECSSDSECPGNKKCCSIGCHVQCVTPVPAKPGVCPKRRVLRTFAPCNSSCSDDTDCPRHKKCCFTGCGRS
;
A
#
# COMPACT_ATOMS: atom_id res chain seq x y z
N GLY A 1 3.39 1.67 -10.64
CA GLY A 1 4.71 2.32 -10.64
C GLY A 1 5.80 1.28 -10.43
N ALA A 2 7.06 1.63 -10.69
CA ALA A 2 8.20 0.73 -10.45
C ALA A 2 8.74 0.90 -9.02
N CYS A 3 9.41 -0.14 -8.49
CA CYS A 3 10.14 -0.03 -7.24
C CYS A 3 11.21 1.07 -7.33
N PRO A 4 11.44 1.84 -6.25
CA PRO A 4 12.56 2.77 -6.21
C PRO A 4 13.90 2.00 -6.24
N PRO A 5 15.01 2.67 -6.61
CA PRO A 5 16.32 2.04 -6.61
C PRO A 5 16.68 1.49 -5.22
N PRO A 6 17.33 0.32 -5.15
CA PRO A 6 17.63 -0.34 -3.88
C PRO A 6 18.50 0.55 -3.00
N ARG A 7 18.07 0.75 -1.76
CA ARG A 7 18.91 1.34 -0.71
C ARG A 7 19.81 0.24 -0.19
N TRP A 8 21.13 0.38 -0.33
CA TRP A 8 22.10 -0.60 0.16
C TRP A 8 22.06 -0.68 1.69
N ILE A 9 21.40 -1.73 2.22
CA ILE A 9 21.38 -2.04 3.65
C ILE A 9 22.60 -2.92 3.98
N PRO A 10 23.34 -2.67 5.07
CA PRO A 10 24.49 -3.49 5.45
C PRO A 10 24.12 -4.98 5.58
N LEU A 11 25.02 -5.84 5.09
CA LEU A 11 24.92 -7.30 4.89
C LEU A 11 24.37 -8.15 6.06
N ARG A 12 24.27 -7.60 7.27
CA ARG A 12 23.82 -8.34 8.47
C ARG A 12 22.29 -8.34 8.69
N ALA A 13 21.52 -7.66 7.84
CA ALA A 13 20.06 -7.53 7.97
C ALA A 13 19.26 -8.12 6.80
N CYS A 14 19.85 -9.01 6.00
CA CYS A 14 19.21 -9.65 4.85
C CYS A 14 18.03 -10.53 5.30
N ARG A 15 16.82 -10.00 5.17
CA ARG A 15 15.56 -10.64 5.56
C ARG A 15 14.45 -10.19 4.62
N ASN A 16 13.49 -11.08 4.39
CA ASN A 16 12.29 -10.77 3.62
C ASN A 16 11.16 -10.44 4.61
N PHE A 17 10.66 -9.21 4.51
CA PHE A 17 9.53 -8.69 5.27
C PHE A 17 8.24 -8.66 4.46
N CYS A 18 8.31 -9.14 3.22
CA CYS A 18 7.22 -9.42 2.31
C CYS A 18 7.72 -10.45 1.28
N SER A 19 6.80 -11.08 0.58
CA SER A 19 7.04 -12.02 -0.52
C SER A 19 6.35 -11.59 -1.82
N SER A 20 5.23 -10.89 -1.69
CA SER A 20 4.43 -10.37 -2.81
C SER A 20 3.93 -8.96 -2.53
N ASN A 21 3.50 -8.24 -3.56
CA ASN A 21 2.87 -6.92 -3.39
C ASN A 21 1.61 -6.99 -2.51
N GLY A 22 0.91 -8.14 -2.48
CA GLY A 22 -0.26 -8.35 -1.65
C GLY A 22 0.04 -8.40 -0.14
N ASP A 23 1.30 -8.58 0.24
CA ASP A 23 1.73 -8.56 1.65
C ASP A 23 1.82 -7.13 2.18
N CYS A 24 1.96 -6.16 1.28
CA CYS A 24 2.17 -4.76 1.61
C CYS A 24 0.84 -4.01 1.78
N PRO A 25 0.75 -3.06 2.73
CA PRO A 25 -0.46 -2.26 2.91
C PRO A 25 -0.63 -1.24 1.78
N GLY A 26 -1.88 -1.07 1.33
CA GLY A 26 -2.25 -0.11 0.31
C GLY A 26 -1.60 -0.38 -1.04
N GLN A 27 -0.93 0.63 -1.58
CA GLN A 27 -0.30 0.60 -2.91
C GLN A 27 1.22 0.37 -2.86
N GLU A 28 1.74 -0.02 -1.70
CA GLU A 28 3.15 -0.38 -1.57
C GLU A 28 3.45 -1.69 -2.34
N HIS A 29 4.69 -1.84 -2.78
CA HIS A 29 5.16 -3.03 -3.48
C HIS A 29 6.28 -3.70 -2.69
N CYS A 30 6.37 -5.02 -2.84
CA CYS A 30 7.40 -5.80 -2.21
C CYS A 30 8.70 -5.69 -3.03
N CYS A 31 9.53 -4.72 -2.67
CA CYS A 31 10.69 -4.31 -3.46
C CYS A 31 11.97 -4.96 -2.94
N ASN A 32 12.87 -5.30 -3.87
CA ASN A 32 14.19 -5.79 -3.55
C ASN A 32 15.08 -4.65 -3.02
N THR A 33 15.69 -4.86 -1.87
CA THR A 33 16.58 -3.90 -1.18
C THR A 33 18.06 -4.26 -1.33
N GLY A 34 18.39 -5.18 -2.24
CA GLY A 34 19.74 -5.65 -2.52
C GLY A 34 20.03 -7.02 -1.90
N CYS A 35 19.57 -7.27 -0.68
CA CYS A 35 19.72 -8.59 -0.03
C CYS A 35 18.48 -9.10 0.72
N GLY A 36 17.35 -8.42 0.55
CA GLY A 36 16.07 -8.80 1.15
C GLY A 36 14.93 -8.06 0.49
N GLN A 37 13.72 -8.28 0.98
CA GLN A 37 12.51 -7.66 0.44
C GLN A 37 11.79 -6.84 1.51
N GLU A 38 11.37 -5.63 1.15
CA GLU A 38 10.62 -4.74 2.03
C GLU A 38 9.55 -3.99 1.23
N CYS A 39 8.42 -3.71 1.90
CA CYS A 39 7.36 -2.89 1.33
C CYS A 39 7.85 -1.46 1.13
N GLN A 40 7.78 -0.98 -0.10
CA GLN A 40 8.17 0.37 -0.47
C GLN A 40 7.12 0.98 -1.38
N LEU A 41 6.90 2.28 -1.22
CA LEU A 41 6.03 3.03 -2.10
C LEU A 41 6.68 3.15 -3.49
N PRO A 42 6.01 2.71 -4.57
CA PRO A 42 6.58 2.78 -5.91
C PRO A 42 6.83 4.23 -6.36
N VAL A 43 7.76 4.41 -7.29
CA VAL A 43 8.01 5.70 -7.93
C VAL A 43 6.74 6.16 -8.65
N GLY A 44 6.41 7.45 -8.48
CA GLY A 44 5.21 8.06 -9.05
C GLY A 44 3.93 7.82 -8.25
N VAL A 45 3.97 7.04 -7.15
CA VAL A 45 2.84 6.87 -6.23
C VAL A 45 2.99 7.84 -5.05
N LYS A 46 1.93 8.59 -4.74
CA LYS A 46 1.89 9.54 -3.64
C LYS A 46 1.38 8.88 -2.35
N ARG A 47 1.83 9.43 -1.22
CA ARG A 47 1.50 8.95 0.13
C ARG A 47 0.02 9.11 0.46
N GLY A 48 -0.45 8.29 1.39
CA GLY A 48 -1.84 8.22 1.80
C GLY A 48 -2.65 7.27 0.93
N PHE A 49 -3.93 7.13 1.27
CA PHE A 49 -4.84 6.16 0.69
C PHE A 49 -5.95 6.85 -0.09
N CYS A 50 -6.46 6.17 -1.12
CA CYS A 50 -7.67 6.64 -1.78
C CYS A 50 -8.85 6.57 -0.80
N PRO A 51 -9.71 7.59 -0.73
CA PRO A 51 -10.92 7.51 0.06
C PRO A 51 -11.81 6.39 -0.48
N ARG A 52 -12.53 5.73 0.43
CA ARG A 52 -13.45 4.66 0.06
C ARG A 52 -14.81 5.22 -0.26
N PRO A 53 -15.28 5.13 -1.52
CA PRO A 53 -16.64 5.49 -1.83
C PRO A 53 -17.62 4.53 -1.13
N ASP A 54 -18.83 5.01 -0.90
CA ASP A 54 -19.96 4.14 -0.56
C ASP A 54 -20.14 3.09 -1.68
N ARG A 55 -20.48 1.85 -1.32
CA ARG A 55 -20.71 0.77 -2.29
C ARG A 55 -21.90 1.07 -3.21
N ASN A 56 -22.84 1.88 -2.76
CA ASN A 56 -24.02 2.28 -3.53
C ASN A 56 -23.80 3.59 -4.29
N LEU A 57 -22.60 4.18 -4.25
CA LEU A 57 -22.30 5.40 -4.98
C LEU A 57 -22.25 5.12 -6.48
N ILE A 58 -23.15 5.75 -7.22
CA ILE A 58 -23.16 5.73 -8.69
C ILE A 58 -22.56 7.06 -9.17
N THR A 59 -21.52 6.99 -9.99
CA THR A 59 -20.88 8.15 -10.63
C THR A 59 -20.86 7.97 -12.14
N ILE A 60 -20.69 9.07 -12.87
CA ILE A 60 -20.35 8.99 -14.29
C ILE A 60 -19.01 8.25 -14.47
N CYS A 61 -18.89 7.49 -15.56
CA CYS A 61 -17.63 6.88 -15.98
C CYS A 61 -16.81 7.92 -16.75
N LEU A 62 -15.95 8.63 -16.04
CA LEU A 62 -15.03 9.61 -16.60
C LEU A 62 -13.63 9.31 -16.06
N VAL A 63 -12.60 9.48 -16.89
CA VAL A 63 -11.20 9.27 -16.51
C VAL A 63 -10.42 10.55 -16.75
N GLU A 64 -10.01 11.22 -15.66
CA GLU A 64 -9.31 12.51 -15.70
C GLU A 64 -7.81 12.38 -15.45
N CYS A 65 -7.39 11.28 -14.84
CA CYS A 65 -5.99 10.98 -14.55
C CYS A 65 -5.75 9.49 -14.72
N SER A 66 -4.52 9.11 -15.07
CA SER A 66 -4.08 7.71 -15.10
C SER A 66 -3.16 7.34 -13.93
N SER A 67 -2.54 8.34 -13.31
CA SER A 67 -1.54 8.16 -12.26
C SER A 67 -1.53 9.32 -11.26
N ASP A 68 -1.03 9.06 -10.05
CA ASP A 68 -0.85 10.09 -9.03
C ASP A 68 0.04 11.24 -9.51
N SER A 69 1.00 10.99 -10.39
CA SER A 69 1.90 12.00 -10.97
C SER A 69 1.19 13.07 -11.80
N GLU A 70 0.05 12.76 -12.40
CA GLU A 70 -0.76 13.74 -13.17
C GLU A 70 -1.56 14.68 -12.26
N CYS A 71 -1.76 14.29 -11.00
CA CYS A 71 -2.51 15.09 -10.06
C CYS A 71 -1.65 16.21 -9.44
N PRO A 72 -2.23 17.39 -9.16
CA PRO A 72 -1.49 18.49 -8.56
C PRO A 72 -1.17 18.22 -7.08
N GLY A 73 -0.04 18.75 -6.60
CA GLY A 73 0.39 18.66 -5.20
C GLY A 73 0.45 17.22 -4.69
N ASN A 74 -0.14 16.95 -3.52
CA ASN A 74 -0.19 15.62 -2.91
C ASN A 74 -1.46 14.81 -3.27
N LYS A 75 -2.30 15.30 -4.19
CA LYS A 75 -3.52 14.59 -4.60
C LYS A 75 -3.20 13.29 -5.31
N LYS A 76 -4.00 12.25 -5.04
CA LYS A 76 -3.89 10.92 -5.65
C LYS A 76 -4.94 10.75 -6.75
N CYS A 77 -4.60 9.97 -7.76
CA CYS A 77 -5.53 9.54 -8.80
C CYS A 77 -6.29 8.31 -8.31
N CYS A 78 -7.58 8.47 -8.05
CA CYS A 78 -8.39 7.45 -7.39
C CYS A 78 -9.67 7.18 -8.15
N SER A 79 -10.10 5.91 -8.15
CA SER A 79 -11.42 5.52 -8.65
C SER A 79 -12.47 5.73 -7.55
N ILE A 80 -13.39 6.65 -7.78
CA ILE A 80 -14.52 6.94 -6.91
C ILE A 80 -15.77 6.46 -7.65
N GLY A 81 -16.20 5.23 -7.37
CA GLY A 81 -17.11 4.53 -8.27
C GLY A 81 -16.44 4.31 -9.63
N CYS A 82 -17.07 4.78 -10.70
CA CYS A 82 -16.53 4.72 -12.07
C CYS A 82 -15.70 5.94 -12.46
N HIS A 83 -15.78 7.05 -11.69
CA HIS A 83 -15.05 8.28 -12.00
C HIS A 83 -13.63 8.19 -11.44
N VAL A 84 -12.63 8.29 -12.31
CA VAL A 84 -11.22 8.34 -11.93
C VAL A 84 -10.78 9.80 -11.93
N GLN A 85 -10.47 10.33 -10.75
CA GLN A 85 -10.18 11.75 -10.55
C GLN A 85 -9.12 12.01 -9.47
N CYS A 86 -8.58 13.22 -9.47
CA CYS A 86 -7.59 13.67 -8.50
C CYS A 86 -8.23 14.10 -7.17
N VAL A 87 -8.04 13.29 -6.13
CA VAL A 87 -8.64 13.52 -4.80
C VAL A 87 -7.58 13.76 -3.73
N THR A 88 -7.97 14.47 -2.67
CA THR A 88 -7.15 14.60 -1.47
C THR A 88 -7.06 13.22 -0.80
N PRO A 89 -5.84 12.70 -0.51
CA PRO A 89 -5.70 11.37 0.07
C PRO A 89 -6.12 11.34 1.53
N VAL A 90 -6.60 10.18 1.98
CA VAL A 90 -6.75 9.88 3.40
C VAL A 90 -5.35 9.65 4.00
N PRO A 91 -4.95 10.38 5.04
CA PRO A 91 -3.63 10.21 5.62
C PRO A 91 -3.49 8.83 6.28
N ALA A 92 -2.27 8.29 6.27
CA ALA A 92 -1.97 7.09 7.03
C ALA A 92 -2.16 7.33 8.52
N LYS A 93 -2.67 6.33 9.22
CA LYS A 93 -2.91 6.46 10.66
C LYS A 93 -1.58 6.48 11.42
N PRO A 94 -1.53 7.20 12.56
CA PRO A 94 -0.33 7.28 13.38
C PRO A 94 0.20 5.91 13.81
N GLY A 95 1.53 5.82 13.98
CA GLY A 95 2.22 4.60 14.41
C GLY A 95 3.02 3.93 13.29
N VAL A 96 3.77 2.88 13.67
CA VAL A 96 4.63 2.12 12.75
C VAL A 96 4.29 0.64 12.88
N CYS A 97 4.16 -0.05 11.76
CA CYS A 97 3.94 -1.49 11.77
C CYS A 97 5.19 -2.23 12.26
N PRO A 98 5.04 -3.28 13.10
CA PRO A 98 6.16 -4.14 13.46
C PRO A 98 6.73 -4.83 12.21
N LYS A 99 8.04 -4.81 12.02
CA LYS A 99 8.68 -5.57 10.92
C LYS A 99 8.63 -7.07 11.23
N ARG A 100 7.78 -7.82 10.53
CA ARG A 100 7.67 -9.27 10.64
C ARG A 100 8.23 -9.96 9.41
N ARG A 101 8.98 -11.05 9.64
CA ARG A 101 9.51 -11.85 8.54
C ARG A 101 8.40 -12.65 7.88
N VAL A 102 8.58 -12.97 6.61
CA VAL A 102 7.72 -13.93 5.93
C VAL A 102 7.79 -15.28 6.65
N LEU A 103 6.63 -15.79 7.07
CA LEU A 103 6.45 -17.10 7.67
C LEU A 103 5.99 -18.05 6.58
N ARG A 104 6.64 -19.21 6.47
CA ARG A 104 6.15 -20.30 5.61
C ARG A 104 5.18 -21.14 6.41
N THR A 105 3.90 -20.88 6.23
CA THR A 105 2.82 -21.65 6.86
C THR A 105 2.14 -22.55 5.84
N PHE A 106 1.73 -23.74 6.27
CA PHE A 106 0.85 -24.59 5.47
C PHE A 106 -0.61 -24.11 5.50
N ALA A 107 -0.98 -23.32 6.50
CA ALA A 107 -2.28 -22.66 6.57
C ALA A 107 -2.37 -21.50 5.57
N PRO A 108 -3.53 -21.27 4.94
CA PRO A 108 -3.76 -20.11 4.09
C PRO A 108 -3.51 -18.80 4.84
N CYS A 109 -2.87 -17.84 4.17
CA CYS A 109 -2.74 -16.50 4.71
C CYS A 109 -4.11 -15.82 4.78
N ASN A 110 -4.40 -15.14 5.89
CA ASN A 110 -5.61 -14.33 6.02
C ASN A 110 -5.25 -12.84 6.04
N SER A 111 -5.92 -12.05 5.22
CA SER A 111 -5.80 -10.59 5.21
C SER A 111 -7.15 -9.97 5.52
N SER A 112 -7.28 -9.37 6.71
CA SER A 112 -8.52 -8.68 7.15
C SER A 112 -8.57 -7.21 6.75
N CYS A 113 -7.49 -6.69 6.18
CA CYS A 113 -7.38 -5.33 5.67
C CYS A 113 -6.47 -5.27 4.44
N SER A 114 -6.70 -4.26 3.61
CA SER A 114 -5.84 -3.81 2.53
C SER A 114 -4.96 -2.66 2.99
N ASP A 115 -5.52 -1.68 3.71
CA ASP A 115 -4.79 -0.52 4.21
C ASP A 115 -5.40 0.03 5.51
N ASP A 116 -4.83 1.11 6.05
CA ASP A 116 -5.28 1.68 7.32
C ASP A 116 -6.77 2.07 7.31
N THR A 117 -7.36 2.38 6.15
CA THR A 117 -8.77 2.79 6.04
C THR A 117 -9.76 1.64 6.28
N ASP A 118 -9.33 0.38 6.19
CA ASP A 118 -10.14 -0.79 6.61
C ASP A 118 -10.29 -0.88 8.13
N CYS A 119 -9.24 -0.46 8.84
CA CYS A 119 -9.13 -0.75 10.25
C CYS A 119 -9.96 0.27 11.06
N PRO A 120 -10.52 -0.09 12.21
CA PRO A 120 -11.24 0.85 13.05
C PRO A 120 -10.27 1.78 13.80
N ARG A 121 -10.72 3.01 14.11
CA ARG A 121 -10.01 3.99 14.95
C ARG A 121 -8.58 4.24 14.44
N HIS A 122 -7.58 4.24 15.33
CA HIS A 122 -6.17 4.48 15.00
C HIS A 122 -5.37 3.20 14.66
N LYS A 123 -6.03 2.05 14.44
CA LYS A 123 -5.33 0.80 14.07
C LYS A 123 -4.81 0.88 12.64
N LYS A 124 -3.55 0.50 12.45
CA LYS A 124 -2.90 0.37 11.15
C LYS A 124 -3.09 -1.03 10.59
N CYS A 125 -3.12 -1.13 9.26
CA CYS A 125 -3.09 -2.42 8.58
C CYS A 125 -1.63 -2.85 8.39
N CYS A 126 -1.23 -3.94 9.03
CA CYS A 126 0.17 -4.34 9.08
C CYS A 126 0.38 -5.77 8.58
N PHE A 127 1.52 -6.01 7.93
CA PHE A 127 1.94 -7.36 7.58
C PHE A 127 2.20 -8.20 8.83
N THR A 128 1.60 -9.38 8.88
CA THR A 128 1.67 -10.28 10.04
C THR A 128 2.69 -11.41 9.89
N GLY A 129 3.29 -11.55 8.70
CA GLY A 129 4.18 -12.65 8.32
C GLY A 129 3.65 -13.51 7.18
N CYS A 130 2.34 -13.49 6.91
CA CYS A 130 1.70 -14.23 5.82
C CYS A 130 0.56 -13.39 5.21
N GLY A 131 -0.18 -12.64 6.02
CA GLY A 131 -1.24 -11.76 5.55
C GLY A 131 -1.20 -10.40 6.25
N ARG A 132 -2.35 -9.73 6.35
CA ARG A 132 -2.47 -8.37 6.89
C ARG A 132 -3.59 -8.25 7.92
N SER A 133 -3.35 -7.50 8.99
CA SER A 133 -4.34 -7.21 10.04
C SER A 133 -4.10 -5.87 10.72
#